data_AF-E3G145-F1
#
_entry.id   AF-E3G145-F1
#
_cell.length_a   1.000
_cell.length_b   1.000
_cell.length_c   1.000
_cell.angle_alpha   90.00
_cell.angle_beta   90.00
_cell.angle_gamma   90.00
#
_symmetry.space_group_name_H-M   'P 1'
#
loop_
_entity.id
_entity.type
_entity.pdbx_description
1 polymer ?
#
loop_
_entity_poly.entity_id
_entity_poly.type
_entity_poly.pdbx_seq_one_letter_code
_entity_poly.pdbx_strand_id
1 'polypeptide(L)'
;MNEQQLRNSFKHALSNLINEVTQSIDSGESDPYEKSRADTLHEHNTRILFFDRLMTLLGWSLGPKGNVAEEVRIKAETMRFMDYVGLNEDTKAPLIIFEAKAWDKPFVSARKSEERSTDDDLIVAAIRHILNDGPDNESPVLNQWHDYLKQVMGYVRTMKTEYNHDTPCAVLSSGKWTVIFTNPVLTFVNGRVSTSNIKIFRLETYNNDADILFDLLHHSVLANDIPFLSRPTQIREYLEIDSITATFYGLHVHYEETGSKFFGPKPRVLIYPILILQRMDGVFAFISNHGKNSPLEYTRNNDSHPENLTEHLDSIISCIDELHHNCEKELNSKLTIQPVEDFPGFPSTSSMNHSLLMVKPIKNAPNAWFVVTGTEKHYLRNTTIIKSCRFHAWADCHAEGCANGTSAISIRSTDPRVIFIDKEIHHCANQTVYDRKKKNCHILSIDERVCCQTCNYFNLCWTQAEQDKLPCGK
;
A
#
# COMPACT_ATOMS: atom_id res chain seq x y z
N MET A 1 -13.10 -13.26 -1.89
CA MET A 1 -14.28 -13.37 -2.78
C MET A 1 -13.78 -13.92 -4.10
N ASN A 2 -14.49 -14.86 -4.73
CA ASN A 2 -14.04 -15.46 -5.99
C ASN A 2 -14.15 -14.43 -7.13
N GLU A 3 -13.15 -14.35 -8.01
CA GLU A 3 -13.13 -13.44 -9.16
C GLU A 3 -14.38 -13.57 -10.03
N GLN A 4 -14.88 -14.80 -10.25
CA GLN A 4 -16.10 -15.03 -11.02
C GLN A 4 -17.34 -14.35 -10.38
N GLN A 5 -17.39 -14.29 -9.05
CA GLN A 5 -18.47 -13.60 -8.35
C GLN A 5 -18.37 -12.08 -8.55
N LEU A 6 -17.16 -11.53 -8.44
CA LEU A 6 -16.89 -10.11 -8.70
C LEU A 6 -17.29 -9.72 -10.13
N ARG A 7 -16.89 -10.52 -11.12
CA ARG A 7 -17.25 -10.30 -12.54
C ARG A 7 -18.76 -10.27 -12.75
N ASN A 8 -19.47 -11.28 -12.24
CA ASN A 8 -20.93 -11.34 -12.38
C ASN A 8 -21.61 -10.15 -11.68
N SER A 9 -21.16 -9.78 -10.48
CA SER A 9 -21.66 -8.61 -9.76
C SER A 9 -21.41 -7.31 -10.52
N PHE A 10 -20.21 -7.13 -11.07
CA PHE A 10 -19.86 -5.97 -11.89
C PHE A 10 -20.78 -5.87 -13.12
N LYS A 11 -20.94 -6.95 -13.88
CA LYS A 11 -21.75 -6.98 -15.09
C LYS A 11 -23.20 -6.58 -14.83
N HIS A 12 -23.82 -7.12 -13.78
CA HIS A 12 -25.18 -6.76 -13.40
C HIS A 12 -25.29 -5.29 -12.95
N ALA A 13 -24.35 -4.84 -12.12
CA ALA A 13 -24.39 -3.48 -11.60
C ALA A 13 -24.11 -2.42 -12.67
N LEU A 14 -23.20 -2.70 -13.62
CA LEU A 14 -22.92 -1.83 -14.76
C LEU A 14 -24.15 -1.66 -15.64
N SER A 15 -24.86 -2.75 -15.94
CA SER A 15 -26.10 -2.68 -16.72
C SER A 15 -27.16 -1.84 -16.02
N ASN A 16 -27.31 -1.95 -14.70
CA ASN A 16 -28.25 -1.13 -13.94
C ASN A 16 -27.84 0.35 -13.96
N LEU A 17 -26.55 0.66 -13.76
CA LEU A 17 -26.03 2.02 -13.81
C LEU A 17 -26.32 2.70 -15.16
N ILE A 18 -26.03 2.00 -16.26
CA ILE A 18 -26.28 2.53 -17.62
C ILE A 18 -27.77 2.78 -17.84
N ASN A 19 -28.63 1.85 -17.43
CA ASN A 19 -30.07 1.99 -17.56
C ASN A 19 -30.61 3.17 -16.75
N GLU A 20 -30.17 3.34 -15.51
CA GLU A 20 -30.59 4.43 -14.63
C GLU A 20 -30.18 5.80 -15.17
N VAL A 21 -28.93 5.95 -15.62
CA VAL A 21 -28.45 7.23 -16.17
C VAL A 21 -29.15 7.56 -17.49
N THR A 22 -29.33 6.57 -18.36
CA THR A 22 -30.07 6.77 -19.62
C THR A 22 -31.51 7.18 -19.35
N GLN A 23 -32.20 6.51 -18.41
CA GLN A 23 -33.56 6.86 -18.01
C GLN A 23 -33.66 8.25 -17.37
N SER A 24 -32.70 8.64 -16.54
CA SER A 24 -32.67 9.97 -15.89
C SER A 24 -32.51 11.11 -16.92
N ILE A 25 -31.71 10.87 -17.97
CA ILE A 25 -31.54 11.82 -19.07
C ILE A 25 -32.80 11.87 -19.93
N ASP A 26 -33.37 10.72 -20.27
CA ASP A 26 -34.58 10.61 -21.09
C ASP A 26 -35.83 11.16 -20.39
N SER A 27 -35.92 11.03 -19.05
CA SER A 27 -37.03 11.55 -18.25
C SER A 27 -36.95 13.06 -18.05
N GLY A 28 -35.77 13.65 -18.26
CA GLY A 28 -35.54 15.08 -18.12
C GLY A 28 -35.94 15.59 -16.74
N GLU A 29 -35.55 14.88 -15.67
CA GLU A 29 -35.73 15.34 -14.28
C GLU A 29 -35.03 16.69 -14.12
N SER A 30 -35.81 17.76 -14.31
CA SER A 30 -35.38 19.14 -14.22
C SER A 30 -34.89 19.41 -12.81
N ASP A 31 -33.68 19.97 -12.69
CA ASP A 31 -33.36 20.76 -11.51
C ASP A 31 -34.48 21.82 -11.36
N PRO A 32 -35.19 21.89 -10.22
CA PRO A 32 -36.27 22.84 -10.01
C PRO A 32 -35.81 24.31 -10.09
N TYR A 33 -34.50 24.56 -10.15
CA TYR A 33 -33.89 25.88 -10.23
C TYR A 33 -33.21 26.18 -11.59
N GLU A 34 -33.10 25.22 -12.52
CA GLU A 34 -32.63 25.49 -13.89
C GLU A 34 -33.75 26.08 -14.76
N LYS A 35 -33.51 27.26 -15.34
CA LYS A 35 -34.49 28.00 -16.15
C LYS A 35 -34.70 27.45 -17.57
N SER A 36 -34.03 26.36 -17.92
CA SER A 36 -34.20 25.63 -19.19
C SER A 36 -34.00 24.15 -18.95
N ARG A 37 -34.83 23.29 -19.57
CA ARG A 37 -34.56 21.85 -19.70
C ARG A 37 -33.15 21.68 -20.26
N ALA A 38 -32.20 21.29 -19.42
CA ALA A 38 -30.90 20.85 -19.91
C ALA A 38 -31.07 19.41 -20.39
N ASP A 39 -31.12 19.19 -21.70
CA ASP A 39 -31.02 17.84 -22.32
C ASP A 39 -29.61 17.21 -22.12
N THR A 40 -28.79 17.78 -21.23
CA THR A 40 -27.36 17.51 -21.09
C THR A 40 -26.93 17.56 -19.62
N LEU A 41 -26.33 16.48 -19.12
CA LEU A 41 -25.64 16.48 -17.83
C LEU A 41 -24.35 17.32 -17.94
N HIS A 42 -24.25 18.37 -17.12
CA HIS A 42 -22.98 19.07 -16.92
C HIS A 42 -21.89 18.12 -16.40
N GLU A 43 -20.62 18.51 -16.56
CA GLU A 43 -19.46 17.68 -16.18
C GLU A 43 -19.52 17.20 -14.74
N HIS A 44 -19.87 18.11 -13.81
CA HIS A 44 -20.07 17.79 -12.39
C HIS A 44 -21.16 16.75 -12.15
N ASN A 45 -22.30 16.86 -12.85
CA ASN A 45 -23.40 15.88 -12.73
C ASN A 45 -23.02 14.54 -13.34
N THR A 46 -22.27 14.55 -14.46
CA THR A 46 -21.73 13.32 -15.08
C THR A 46 -20.78 12.60 -14.14
N ARG A 47 -19.93 13.37 -13.44
CA ARG A 47 -19.00 12.88 -12.42
C ARG A 47 -19.73 12.12 -11.31
N ILE A 48 -20.71 12.77 -10.67
CA ILE A 48 -21.44 12.21 -9.53
C ILE A 48 -22.37 11.06 -9.94
N LEU A 49 -23.17 11.26 -11.00
CA LEU A 49 -24.23 10.32 -11.36
C LEU A 49 -23.72 9.08 -12.09
N PHE A 50 -22.55 9.15 -12.72
CA PHE A 50 -21.98 8.05 -13.49
C PHE A 50 -20.58 7.65 -13.02
N PHE A 51 -19.59 8.53 -13.06
CA PHE A 51 -18.19 8.14 -12.85
C PHE A 51 -17.89 7.70 -11.42
N ASP A 52 -18.40 8.38 -10.40
CA ASP A 52 -18.18 7.97 -9.00
C ASP A 52 -18.74 6.56 -8.74
N ARG A 53 -19.92 6.29 -9.30
CA ARG A 53 -20.57 4.98 -9.23
C ARG A 53 -19.79 3.94 -10.02
N LEU A 54 -19.37 4.25 -11.25
CA LEU A 54 -18.57 3.36 -12.08
C LEU A 54 -17.26 2.98 -11.39
N MET A 55 -16.53 3.94 -10.82
CA MET A 55 -15.30 3.70 -10.06
C MET A 55 -15.57 2.76 -8.89
N THR A 56 -16.66 2.99 -8.15
CA THR A 56 -17.09 2.10 -7.05
C THR A 56 -17.40 0.68 -7.55
N LEU A 57 -18.10 0.54 -8.68
CA LEU A 57 -18.41 -0.76 -9.28
C LEU A 57 -17.15 -1.49 -9.76
N LEU A 58 -16.14 -0.76 -10.21
CA LEU A 58 -14.81 -1.27 -10.58
C LEU A 58 -13.95 -1.62 -9.35
N GLY A 59 -14.50 -1.59 -8.14
CA GLY A 59 -13.81 -1.97 -6.92
C GLY A 59 -12.88 -0.89 -6.35
N TRP A 60 -12.95 0.32 -6.88
CA TRP A 60 -12.21 1.47 -6.35
C TRP A 60 -13.00 2.14 -5.22
N SER A 61 -12.28 2.62 -4.19
CA SER A 61 -12.84 3.33 -3.05
C SER A 61 -12.54 4.82 -3.16
N LEU A 62 -13.58 5.65 -3.21
CA LEU A 62 -13.48 7.11 -3.25
C LEU A 62 -13.37 7.72 -1.84
N GLY A 63 -13.06 9.03 -1.77
CA GLY A 63 -13.01 9.80 -0.54
C GLY A 63 -11.71 9.67 0.29
N PRO A 64 -11.63 10.33 1.47
CA PRO A 64 -10.37 10.58 2.19
C PRO A 64 -9.60 9.34 2.68
N LYS A 65 -10.26 8.17 2.73
CA LYS A 65 -9.64 6.89 3.12
C LYS A 65 -9.66 5.87 1.98
N GLY A 66 -10.09 6.30 0.79
CA GLY A 66 -10.15 5.50 -0.41
C GLY A 66 -8.78 5.27 -1.04
N ASN A 67 -8.75 4.39 -2.04
CA ASN A 67 -7.59 4.16 -2.89
C ASN A 67 -7.66 4.98 -4.20
N VAL A 68 -8.59 5.92 -4.30
CA VAL A 68 -8.67 6.91 -5.38
C VAL A 68 -8.44 8.29 -4.81
N ALA A 69 -7.49 9.01 -5.39
CA ALA A 69 -7.30 10.42 -5.16
C ALA A 69 -8.10 11.19 -6.21
N GLU A 70 -8.99 12.06 -5.75
CA GLU A 70 -9.87 12.88 -6.56
C GLU A 70 -9.30 14.30 -6.71
N GLU A 71 -9.44 14.89 -7.90
CA GLU A 71 -8.96 16.26 -8.19
C GLU A 71 -7.48 16.45 -7.77
N VAL A 72 -6.63 15.50 -8.18
CA VAL A 72 -5.24 15.47 -7.74
C VAL A 72 -4.48 16.64 -8.35
N ARG A 73 -3.94 17.48 -7.47
CA ARG A 73 -3.07 18.59 -7.85
C ARG A 73 -1.72 18.08 -8.30
N ILE A 74 -1.38 18.35 -9.56
CA ILE A 74 -0.02 18.19 -10.06
C ILE A 74 0.67 19.55 -9.95
N LYS A 75 1.83 19.60 -9.29
CA LYS A 75 2.67 20.80 -9.28
C LYS A 75 3.42 20.92 -10.62
N ALA A 76 2.72 21.37 -11.66
CA ALA A 76 3.33 21.88 -12.88
C ALA A 76 3.35 23.43 -12.86
N GLU A 77 4.00 24.07 -13.85
CA GLU A 77 4.03 25.54 -14.00
C GLU A 77 2.63 26.19 -14.01
N THR A 78 1.60 25.42 -14.36
CA THR A 78 0.17 25.76 -14.24
C THR A 78 -0.54 24.74 -13.35
N MET A 79 -1.48 25.18 -12.49
CA MET A 79 -2.31 24.25 -11.70
C MET A 79 -3.16 23.37 -12.62
N ARG A 80 -2.92 22.06 -12.62
CA ARG A 80 -3.74 21.05 -13.30
C ARG A 80 -4.25 20.04 -12.29
N PHE A 81 -5.48 19.58 -12.51
CA PHE A 81 -6.19 18.64 -11.64
C PHE A 81 -6.50 17.39 -12.45
N MET A 82 -6.02 16.23 -11.99
CA MET A 82 -6.48 14.94 -12.53
C MET A 82 -7.81 14.58 -11.88
N ASP A 83 -8.81 14.17 -12.66
CA ASP A 83 -10.15 13.90 -12.11
C ASP A 83 -10.15 12.76 -11.10
N TYR A 84 -9.55 11.62 -11.48
CA TYR A 84 -9.33 10.49 -10.61
C TYR A 84 -7.97 9.82 -10.87
N VAL A 85 -7.28 9.48 -9.81
CA VAL A 85 -6.08 8.65 -9.85
C VAL A 85 -6.27 7.50 -8.88
N GLY A 86 -6.42 6.28 -9.41
CA GLY A 86 -6.43 5.07 -8.60
C GLY A 86 -5.01 4.66 -8.23
N LEU A 87 -4.77 4.45 -6.94
CA LEU A 87 -3.44 4.23 -6.37
C LEU A 87 -3.33 2.82 -5.81
N ASN A 88 -2.15 2.23 -5.93
CA ASN A 88 -1.80 1.04 -5.15
C ASN A 88 -1.77 1.42 -3.67
N GLU A 89 -2.49 0.67 -2.82
CA GLU A 89 -2.60 1.01 -1.39
C GLU A 89 -1.25 0.99 -0.67
N ASP A 90 -0.36 0.09 -1.08
CA ASP A 90 0.97 -0.04 -0.53
C ASP A 90 1.92 0.98 -1.16
N THR A 91 2.17 0.93 -2.46
CA THR A 91 3.25 1.73 -3.06
C THR A 91 2.88 3.19 -3.30
N LYS A 92 1.58 3.52 -3.25
CA LYS A 92 1.02 4.80 -3.68
C LYS A 92 1.29 5.13 -5.15
N ALA A 93 1.79 4.18 -5.94
CA ALA A 93 1.97 4.35 -7.37
C ALA A 93 0.59 4.39 -8.08
N PRO A 94 0.43 5.20 -9.13
CA PRO A 94 -0.77 5.24 -9.94
C PRO A 94 -0.97 3.93 -10.71
N LEU A 95 -2.10 3.28 -10.49
CA LEU A 95 -2.56 2.11 -11.22
C LEU A 95 -3.47 2.50 -12.41
N ILE A 96 -4.24 3.57 -12.23
CA ILE A 96 -5.11 4.13 -13.26
C ILE A 96 -5.16 5.65 -13.16
N ILE A 97 -5.03 6.33 -14.29
CA ILE A 97 -5.40 7.74 -14.46
C ILE A 97 -6.72 7.77 -15.22
N PHE A 98 -7.75 8.38 -14.67
CA PHE A 98 -9.07 8.46 -15.30
C PHE A 98 -9.46 9.93 -15.46
N GLU A 99 -9.56 10.37 -16.70
CA GLU A 99 -10.02 11.70 -17.09
C GLU A 99 -11.47 11.63 -17.57
N ALA A 100 -12.33 12.36 -16.87
CA ALA A 100 -13.75 12.45 -17.12
C ALA A 100 -14.08 13.67 -17.98
N LYS A 101 -15.12 13.54 -18.80
CA LYS A 101 -15.70 14.64 -19.59
C LYS A 101 -17.22 14.63 -19.42
N ALA A 102 -17.86 15.76 -19.73
CA ALA A 102 -19.32 15.86 -19.69
C ALA A 102 -19.99 14.84 -20.64
N TRP A 103 -21.18 14.36 -20.26
CA TRP A 103 -21.91 13.31 -20.95
C TRP A 103 -22.24 13.62 -22.43
N ASP A 104 -22.39 14.90 -22.75
CA ASP A 104 -22.72 15.39 -24.09
C ASP A 104 -21.52 15.48 -25.05
N LYS A 105 -20.28 15.27 -24.55
CA LYS A 105 -19.09 15.42 -25.38
C LYS A 105 -19.08 14.39 -26.51
N PRO A 106 -18.91 14.83 -27.77
CA PRO A 106 -18.92 13.94 -28.91
C PRO A 106 -17.66 13.07 -28.90
N PHE A 107 -17.78 11.91 -29.52
CA PHE A 107 -16.62 11.06 -29.75
C PHE A 107 -15.71 11.63 -30.83
N VAL A 108 -14.45 11.17 -30.83
CA VAL A 108 -13.66 10.83 -32.01
C VAL A 108 -14.16 11.32 -33.37
N SER A 109 -13.72 12.46 -33.91
CA SER A 109 -14.00 12.81 -35.31
C SER A 109 -12.82 13.47 -36.01
N ALA A 110 -12.62 13.07 -37.27
CA ALA A 110 -11.57 13.61 -38.13
C ALA A 110 -11.88 15.08 -38.45
N ARG A 111 -10.85 15.91 -38.50
CA ARG A 111 -10.99 17.32 -38.92
C ARG A 111 -11.42 17.42 -40.38
N LYS A 112 -10.93 16.52 -41.23
CA LYS A 112 -11.29 16.42 -42.64
C LYS A 112 -12.07 15.12 -42.86
N SER A 113 -13.32 15.24 -43.30
CA SER A 113 -14.25 14.11 -43.48
C SER A 113 -13.82 13.11 -44.56
N GLU A 114 -12.88 13.48 -45.43
CA GLU A 114 -12.40 12.65 -46.55
C GLU A 114 -11.33 11.63 -46.14
N GLU A 115 -10.77 11.73 -44.93
CA GLU A 115 -9.78 10.79 -44.40
C GLU A 115 -10.48 9.56 -43.80
N ARG A 116 -10.62 8.49 -44.59
CA ARG A 116 -11.12 7.18 -44.13
C ARG A 116 -10.07 6.48 -43.25
N SER A 117 -10.11 6.74 -41.95
CA SER A 117 -9.40 5.94 -40.94
C SER A 117 -10.42 5.33 -39.97
N THR A 118 -10.10 4.19 -39.37
CA THR A 118 -10.90 3.68 -38.24
C THR A 118 -10.72 4.58 -37.01
N ASP A 119 -11.62 4.49 -36.03
CA ASP A 119 -11.59 5.33 -34.82
C ASP A 119 -10.25 5.22 -34.07
N ASP A 120 -9.71 4.00 -33.96
CA ASP A 120 -8.42 3.72 -33.33
C ASP A 120 -7.24 4.28 -34.15
N ASP A 121 -7.24 4.12 -35.48
CA ASP A 121 -6.22 4.71 -36.35
C ASP A 121 -6.21 6.24 -36.26
N LEU A 122 -7.39 6.86 -36.16
CA LEU A 122 -7.53 8.30 -35.99
C LEU A 122 -6.95 8.79 -34.65
N ILE A 123 -7.19 8.07 -33.55
CA ILE A 123 -6.58 8.37 -32.25
C ILE A 123 -5.06 8.18 -32.33
N VAL A 124 -4.57 7.11 -32.95
CA VAL A 124 -3.13 6.89 -33.15
C VAL A 124 -2.49 8.02 -33.93
N ALA A 125 -3.13 8.48 -35.02
CA ALA A 125 -2.66 9.60 -35.81
C ALA A 125 -2.60 10.89 -34.99
N ALA A 126 -3.64 11.16 -34.18
CA ALA A 126 -3.67 12.32 -33.29
C ALA A 126 -2.56 12.28 -32.23
N ILE A 127 -2.31 11.13 -31.61
CA ILE A 127 -1.23 10.96 -30.63
C ILE A 127 0.11 11.18 -31.30
N ARG A 128 0.37 10.58 -32.47
CA ARG A 128 1.63 10.78 -33.21
C ARG A 128 1.82 12.24 -33.60
N HIS A 129 0.76 12.93 -34.02
CA HIS A 129 0.79 14.36 -34.30
C HIS A 129 1.23 15.17 -33.09
N ILE A 130 0.65 14.90 -31.91
CA ILE A 130 1.02 15.56 -30.65
C ILE A 130 2.47 15.23 -30.24
N LEU A 131 2.90 13.97 -30.37
CA LEU A 131 4.26 13.54 -30.03
C LEU A 131 5.33 14.19 -30.91
N ASN A 132 4.99 14.55 -32.14
CA ASN A 132 5.87 15.22 -33.10
C ASN A 132 5.79 16.76 -33.01
N ASP A 133 5.19 17.30 -31.94
CA ASP A 133 4.97 18.73 -31.74
C ASP A 133 4.25 19.42 -32.92
N GLY A 134 3.35 18.68 -33.59
CA GLY A 134 2.56 19.19 -34.70
C GLY A 134 1.61 20.31 -34.25
N PRO A 135 1.38 21.34 -35.07
CA PRO A 135 0.57 22.49 -34.68
C PRO A 135 -0.92 22.13 -34.58
N ASP A 136 -1.63 22.75 -33.63
CA ASP A 136 -3.02 22.38 -33.26
C ASP A 136 -4.01 22.50 -34.43
N ASN A 137 -3.79 23.48 -35.32
CA ASN A 137 -4.62 23.72 -36.49
C ASN A 137 -4.50 22.63 -37.57
N GLU A 138 -3.43 21.84 -37.55
CA GLU A 138 -3.16 20.72 -38.47
C GLU A 138 -3.47 19.36 -37.85
N SER A 139 -3.98 19.33 -36.60
CA SER A 139 -4.35 18.09 -35.93
C SER A 139 -5.34 17.27 -36.77
N PRO A 140 -5.14 15.95 -36.91
CA PRO A 140 -6.04 15.08 -37.67
C PRO A 140 -7.43 14.99 -37.03
N VAL A 141 -7.55 15.35 -35.75
CA VAL A 141 -8.81 15.41 -35.01
C VAL A 141 -9.23 16.85 -34.70
N LEU A 142 -10.52 17.03 -34.38
CA LEU A 142 -11.03 18.30 -33.86
C LEU A 142 -10.24 18.79 -32.63
N ASN A 143 -10.09 20.12 -32.50
CA ASN A 143 -9.27 20.75 -31.44
C ASN A 143 -9.59 20.22 -30.03
N GLN A 144 -10.86 20.02 -29.70
CA GLN A 144 -11.25 19.52 -28.36
C GLN A 144 -10.62 18.16 -28.04
N TRP A 145 -10.62 17.23 -29.00
CA TRP A 145 -10.01 15.90 -28.83
C TRP A 145 -8.48 15.96 -28.77
N HIS A 146 -7.89 16.89 -29.53
CA HIS A 146 -6.46 17.16 -29.44
C HIS A 146 -6.06 17.61 -28.03
N ASP A 147 -6.84 18.52 -27.42
CA ASP A 147 -6.62 19.00 -26.06
C ASP A 147 -6.81 17.89 -25.01
N TYR A 148 -7.83 17.04 -25.16
CA TYR A 148 -8.07 15.90 -24.26
C TYR A 148 -6.90 14.91 -24.27
N LEU A 149 -6.37 14.58 -25.46
CA LEU A 149 -5.22 13.70 -25.58
C LEU A 149 -3.95 14.34 -25.00
N LYS A 150 -3.72 15.64 -25.26
CA LYS A 150 -2.61 16.39 -24.64
C LYS A 150 -2.69 16.36 -23.12
N GLN A 151 -3.89 16.46 -22.55
CA GLN A 151 -4.11 16.44 -21.11
C GLN A 151 -3.72 15.09 -20.49
N VAL A 152 -4.28 13.98 -20.99
CA VAL A 152 -3.96 12.63 -20.50
C VAL A 152 -2.49 12.28 -20.73
N MET A 153 -1.94 12.63 -21.89
CA MET A 153 -0.51 12.45 -22.20
C MET A 153 0.37 13.21 -21.20
N GLY A 154 0.01 14.46 -20.86
CA GLY A 154 0.71 15.26 -19.86
C GLY A 154 0.73 14.60 -18.49
N TYR A 155 -0.40 14.04 -18.06
CA TYR A 155 -0.51 13.35 -16.77
C TYR A 155 0.39 12.12 -16.68
N VAL A 156 0.34 11.26 -17.69
CA VAL A 156 1.18 10.06 -17.77
C VAL A 156 2.66 10.43 -17.80
N ARG A 157 3.03 11.44 -18.59
CA ARG A 157 4.40 11.94 -18.67
C ARG A 157 4.87 12.45 -17.31
N THR A 158 4.11 13.32 -16.65
CA THR A 158 4.48 13.82 -15.32
C THR A 158 4.65 12.68 -14.31
N MET A 159 3.75 11.70 -14.25
CA MET A 159 3.90 10.53 -13.36
C MET A 159 5.19 9.77 -13.62
N LYS A 160 5.56 9.58 -14.89
CA LYS A 160 6.80 8.88 -15.23
C LYS A 160 8.06 9.73 -14.99
N THR A 161 8.07 10.99 -15.42
CA THR A 161 9.28 11.81 -15.42
C THR A 161 9.57 12.48 -14.08
N GLU A 162 8.54 12.92 -13.36
CA GLU A 162 8.70 13.62 -12.08
C GLU A 162 8.68 12.65 -10.89
N TYR A 163 7.86 11.60 -10.97
CA TYR A 163 7.65 10.68 -9.84
C TYR A 163 8.19 9.26 -10.09
N ASN A 164 8.77 8.99 -11.27
CA ASN A 164 9.30 7.68 -11.66
C ASN A 164 8.30 6.52 -11.50
N HIS A 165 7.01 6.79 -11.72
CA HIS A 165 5.96 5.78 -11.68
C HIS A 165 5.51 5.39 -13.08
N ASP A 166 5.47 4.09 -13.34
CA ASP A 166 4.77 3.56 -14.51
C ASP A 166 3.28 3.49 -14.21
N THR A 167 2.46 4.07 -15.09
CA THR A 167 1.00 3.97 -15.01
C THR A 167 0.55 2.82 -15.92
N PRO A 168 -0.04 1.73 -15.38
CA PRO A 168 -0.52 0.61 -16.19
C PRO A 168 -1.66 0.99 -17.14
N CYS A 169 -2.56 1.88 -16.70
CA CYS A 169 -3.78 2.21 -17.43
C CYS A 169 -4.05 3.73 -17.41
N ALA A 170 -4.44 4.28 -18.56
CA ALA A 170 -5.05 5.61 -18.62
C ALA A 170 -6.37 5.56 -19.36
N VAL A 171 -7.37 6.31 -18.87
CA VAL A 171 -8.73 6.32 -19.38
C VAL A 171 -9.17 7.73 -19.68
N LEU A 172 -9.80 7.92 -20.83
CA LEU A 172 -10.53 9.13 -21.19
C LEU A 172 -11.98 8.74 -21.50
N SER A 173 -12.94 9.35 -20.81
CA SER A 173 -14.34 8.96 -20.93
C SER A 173 -15.30 10.13 -20.81
N SER A 174 -16.42 10.07 -21.54
CA SER A 174 -17.61 10.91 -21.30
C SER A 174 -18.78 10.13 -20.71
N GLY A 175 -18.61 8.83 -20.47
CA GLY A 175 -19.71 7.92 -20.12
C GLY A 175 -20.44 7.37 -21.35
N LYS A 176 -20.68 8.19 -22.39
CA LYS A 176 -21.18 7.69 -23.69
C LYS A 176 -20.12 6.92 -24.48
N TRP A 177 -18.86 7.24 -24.24
CA TRP A 177 -17.72 6.56 -24.83
C TRP A 177 -16.58 6.50 -23.83
N THR A 178 -15.76 5.47 -23.94
CA THR A 178 -14.53 5.30 -23.15
C THR A 178 -13.39 4.85 -24.04
N VAL A 179 -12.25 5.53 -23.93
CA VAL A 179 -10.99 5.15 -24.55
C VAL A 179 -10.02 4.75 -23.45
N ILE A 180 -9.53 3.52 -23.50
CA ILE A 180 -8.57 2.95 -22.56
C ILE A 180 -7.23 2.78 -23.26
N PHE A 181 -6.17 3.33 -22.67
CA PHE A 181 -4.78 3.11 -23.04
C PHE A 181 -4.18 2.07 -22.10
N THR A 182 -3.91 0.87 -22.61
CA THR A 182 -3.46 -0.29 -21.80
C THR A 182 -1.95 -0.34 -21.56
N ASN A 183 -1.20 0.52 -22.24
CA ASN A 183 0.20 0.79 -21.94
C ASN A 183 0.52 2.26 -22.26
N PRO A 184 0.08 3.18 -21.38
CA PRO A 184 0.15 4.61 -21.66
C PRO A 184 1.60 5.11 -21.62
N VAL A 185 2.50 4.52 -20.81
CA VAL A 185 3.92 4.90 -20.82
C VAL A 185 4.56 4.60 -22.18
N LEU A 186 4.37 3.39 -22.70
CA LEU A 186 4.87 3.00 -24.02
C LEU A 186 4.33 3.91 -25.14
N THR A 187 3.06 4.29 -25.02
CA THR A 187 2.32 5.11 -26.01
C THR A 187 2.75 6.58 -25.95
N PHE A 188 2.72 7.20 -24.77
CA PHE A 188 2.85 8.64 -24.57
C PHE A 188 4.26 9.12 -24.21
N VAL A 189 5.07 8.26 -23.59
CA VAL A 189 6.45 8.58 -23.16
C VAL A 189 7.45 8.03 -24.16
N ASN A 190 7.35 6.74 -24.51
CA ASN A 190 8.28 6.11 -25.47
C ASN A 190 7.89 6.32 -26.93
N GLY A 191 6.70 6.87 -27.20
CA GLY A 191 6.21 7.20 -28.54
C GLY A 191 5.91 5.99 -29.43
N ARG A 192 5.83 4.78 -28.87
CA ARG A 192 5.49 3.55 -29.60
C ARG A 192 3.98 3.37 -29.65
N VAL A 193 3.34 4.22 -30.46
CA VAL A 193 1.88 4.27 -30.60
C VAL A 193 1.37 3.14 -31.50
N SER A 194 0.48 2.31 -30.96
CA SER A 194 -0.14 1.16 -31.64
C SER A 194 -1.63 1.08 -31.29
N THR A 195 -2.47 0.71 -32.26
CA THR A 195 -3.91 0.46 -32.05
C THR A 195 -4.16 -0.70 -31.08
N SER A 196 -3.22 -1.66 -30.97
CA SER A 196 -3.29 -2.76 -30.00
C SER A 196 -3.40 -2.30 -28.54
N ASN A 197 -2.87 -1.11 -28.24
CA ASN A 197 -2.82 -0.54 -26.89
C ASN A 197 -4.01 0.40 -26.61
N ILE A 198 -4.96 0.52 -27.54
CA ILE A 198 -6.12 1.41 -27.45
C ILE A 198 -7.37 0.55 -27.53
N LYS A 199 -8.24 0.67 -26.53
CA LYS A 199 -9.55 0.00 -26.49
C LYS A 199 -10.65 1.05 -26.41
N ILE A 200 -11.64 0.93 -27.29
CA ILE A 200 -12.71 1.90 -27.45
C ILE A 200 -14.02 1.19 -27.12
N PHE A 201 -14.80 1.79 -26.24
CA PHE A 201 -16.13 1.33 -25.85
C PHE A 201 -17.13 2.44 -26.11
N ARG A 202 -18.30 2.07 -26.63
CA ARG A 202 -19.43 2.97 -26.85
C ARG A 202 -20.59 2.53 -25.98
N LEU A 203 -21.46 3.46 -25.60
CA LEU A 203 -22.58 3.21 -24.70
C LEU A 203 -23.36 1.93 -25.05
N GLU A 204 -23.53 1.67 -26.35
CA GLU A 204 -24.28 0.50 -26.83
C GLU A 204 -23.56 -0.84 -26.58
N THR A 205 -22.23 -0.83 -26.41
CA THR A 205 -21.41 -2.04 -26.29
C THR A 205 -20.98 -2.35 -24.86
N TYR A 206 -21.08 -1.41 -23.90
CA TYR A 206 -20.64 -1.61 -22.51
C TYR A 206 -21.13 -2.92 -21.87
N ASN A 207 -22.40 -3.28 -22.08
CA ASN A 207 -22.98 -4.49 -21.49
C ASN A 207 -22.41 -5.77 -22.11
N ASN A 208 -22.15 -5.76 -23.42
CA ASN A 208 -21.56 -6.89 -24.13
C ASN A 208 -20.08 -7.03 -23.79
N ASP A 209 -19.40 -5.90 -23.61
CA ASP A 209 -17.97 -5.81 -23.36
C ASP A 209 -17.63 -5.69 -21.85
N ALA A 210 -18.60 -5.93 -20.97
CA ALA A 210 -18.43 -5.75 -19.52
C ALA A 210 -17.27 -6.59 -18.97
N ASP A 211 -17.09 -7.81 -19.48
CA ASP A 211 -15.99 -8.69 -19.07
C ASP A 211 -14.62 -8.10 -19.46
N ILE A 212 -14.53 -7.46 -20.63
CA ILE A 212 -13.31 -6.77 -21.10
C ILE A 212 -13.06 -5.50 -20.28
N LEU A 213 -14.10 -4.72 -19.97
CA LEU A 213 -13.97 -3.55 -19.10
C LEU A 213 -13.49 -3.94 -17.70
N PHE A 214 -13.98 -5.05 -17.15
CA PHE A 214 -13.52 -5.58 -15.88
C PHE A 214 -12.02 -5.93 -15.94
N ASP A 215 -11.59 -6.65 -16.98
CA ASP A 215 -10.18 -7.03 -17.17
C ASP A 215 -9.22 -5.84 -17.27
N LEU A 216 -9.72 -4.72 -17.82
CA LEU A 216 -8.89 -3.55 -18.06
C LEU A 216 -8.88 -2.58 -16.87
N LEU A 217 -9.96 -2.50 -16.09
CA LEU A 217 -10.18 -1.38 -15.16
C LEU A 217 -10.46 -1.78 -13.72
N HIS A 218 -10.83 -3.03 -13.45
CA HIS A 218 -11.20 -3.43 -12.09
C HIS A 218 -9.96 -3.42 -11.18
N HIS A 219 -10.10 -2.86 -9.97
CA HIS A 219 -9.01 -2.69 -9.01
C HIS A 219 -8.28 -4.01 -8.75
N SER A 220 -9.00 -5.12 -8.56
CA SER A 220 -8.38 -6.42 -8.28
C SER A 220 -7.48 -6.94 -9.42
N VAL A 221 -7.71 -6.49 -10.65
CA VAL A 221 -6.91 -6.89 -11.82
C VAL A 221 -5.71 -5.95 -11.94
N LEU A 222 -5.94 -4.64 -11.89
CA LEU A 222 -4.89 -3.63 -12.05
C LEU A 222 -3.90 -3.59 -10.87
N ALA A 223 -4.38 -3.74 -9.64
CA ALA A 223 -3.51 -3.74 -8.47
C ALA A 223 -2.64 -5.00 -8.40
N ASN A 224 -3.13 -6.12 -8.96
CA ASN A 224 -2.51 -7.43 -8.89
C ASN A 224 -2.01 -7.72 -7.46
N ASP A 225 -2.91 -7.50 -6.51
CA ASP A 225 -2.64 -7.56 -5.07
C ASP A 225 -2.28 -8.99 -4.68
N ILE A 226 -1.28 -9.11 -3.83
CA ILE A 226 -0.84 -10.41 -3.30
C ILE A 226 -1.68 -10.71 -2.07
N PRO A 227 -2.38 -11.86 -1.99
CA PRO A 227 -3.18 -12.18 -0.83
C PRO A 227 -2.36 -12.18 0.45
N PHE A 228 -2.91 -11.51 1.46
CA PHE A 228 -2.41 -11.56 2.82
C PHE A 228 -3.05 -12.74 3.57
N LEU A 229 -2.34 -13.68 4.19
CA LEU A 229 -0.92 -14.04 4.21
C LEU A 229 -0.74 -15.28 3.33
N SER A 230 0.28 -15.31 2.46
CA SER A 230 0.45 -16.40 1.48
C SER A 230 1.32 -17.54 2.02
N ARG A 231 1.07 -18.77 1.55
CA ARG A 231 1.92 -19.93 1.83
C ARG A 231 3.03 -20.04 0.79
N PRO A 232 4.16 -20.71 1.10
CA PRO A 232 5.23 -20.92 0.11
C PRO A 232 4.73 -21.52 -1.20
N THR A 233 3.80 -22.48 -1.14
CA THR A 233 3.22 -23.16 -2.31
C THR A 233 2.42 -22.24 -3.24
N GLN A 234 2.07 -21.03 -2.78
CA GLN A 234 1.29 -20.04 -3.54
C GLN A 234 2.17 -18.92 -4.11
N ILE A 235 3.48 -18.89 -3.81
CA ILE A 235 4.37 -17.79 -4.24
C ILE A 235 4.31 -17.60 -5.76
N ARG A 236 4.38 -18.70 -6.52
CA ARG A 236 4.37 -18.67 -8.00
C ARG A 236 3.03 -18.22 -8.61
N GLU A 237 1.95 -18.16 -7.82
CA GLU A 237 0.68 -17.64 -8.30
C GLU A 237 0.73 -16.10 -8.45
N TYR A 238 1.68 -15.44 -7.77
CA TYR A 238 1.74 -13.97 -7.68
C TYR A 238 3.12 -13.36 -7.97
N LEU A 239 4.19 -14.15 -7.88
CA LEU A 239 5.57 -13.72 -8.03
C LEU A 239 6.32 -14.63 -9.00
N GLU A 240 7.01 -13.98 -9.94
CA GLU A 240 8.03 -14.59 -10.78
C GLU A 240 9.40 -14.29 -10.15
N ILE A 241 10.36 -15.19 -10.29
CA ILE A 241 11.68 -15.02 -9.66
C ILE A 241 12.37 -13.72 -10.11
N ASP A 242 12.26 -13.39 -11.39
CA ASP A 242 12.88 -12.20 -12.00
C ASP A 242 12.17 -10.89 -11.59
N SER A 243 10.98 -10.98 -11.00
CA SER A 243 10.25 -9.81 -10.48
C SER A 243 10.57 -9.52 -9.01
N ILE A 244 11.29 -10.39 -8.30
CA ILE A 244 11.68 -10.18 -6.90
C ILE A 244 12.94 -9.32 -6.85
N THR A 245 12.85 -8.12 -6.27
CA THR A 245 13.97 -7.17 -6.17
C THR A 245 14.69 -7.26 -4.83
N ALA A 246 14.00 -7.66 -3.75
CA ALA A 246 14.59 -7.78 -2.42
C ALA A 246 13.82 -8.79 -1.56
N THR A 247 14.52 -9.38 -0.59
CA THR A 247 13.95 -10.32 0.38
C THR A 247 14.43 -9.94 1.78
N PHE A 248 13.52 -9.98 2.76
CA PHE A 248 13.81 -9.67 4.16
C PHE A 248 13.18 -10.71 5.08
N TYR A 249 13.82 -11.00 6.21
CA TYR A 249 13.09 -11.62 7.31
C TYR A 249 12.17 -10.61 7.99
N GLY A 250 11.10 -11.14 8.56
CA GLY A 250 10.22 -10.35 9.41
C GLY A 250 9.38 -11.21 10.32
N LEU A 251 8.53 -10.54 11.07
CA LEU A 251 7.59 -11.15 12.00
C LEU A 251 6.21 -10.52 11.84
N HIS A 252 5.18 -11.35 11.86
CA HIS A 252 3.85 -10.91 12.23
C HIS A 252 3.74 -11.03 13.76
N VAL A 253 3.52 -9.91 14.43
CA VAL A 253 3.41 -9.80 15.88
C VAL A 253 1.97 -9.53 16.22
N HIS A 254 1.35 -10.40 17.02
CA HIS A 254 0.00 -10.22 17.53
C HIS A 254 0.02 -10.09 19.05
N TYR A 255 -0.65 -9.07 19.56
CA TYR A 255 -0.84 -8.86 20.99
C TYR A 255 -2.28 -9.18 21.36
N GLU A 256 -2.45 -10.06 22.34
CA GLU A 256 -3.74 -10.44 22.89
C GLU A 256 -3.78 -10.22 24.41
N GLU A 257 -4.98 -9.90 24.92
CA GLU A 257 -5.24 -9.83 26.34
C GLU A 257 -5.84 -11.16 26.80
N THR A 258 -5.16 -11.83 27.73
CA THR A 258 -5.57 -13.13 28.25
C THR A 258 -6.04 -13.02 29.70
N GLY A 259 -6.80 -14.02 30.16
CA GLY A 259 -7.30 -14.08 31.53
C GLY A 259 -8.66 -13.41 31.73
N SER A 260 -9.00 -13.16 32.99
CA SER A 260 -10.32 -12.65 33.37
C SER A 260 -10.32 -11.14 33.46
N LYS A 261 -11.36 -10.50 32.89
CA LYS A 261 -11.63 -9.07 33.09
C LYS A 261 -11.76 -8.67 34.56
N PHE A 262 -12.14 -9.62 35.44
CA PHE A 262 -12.31 -9.38 36.87
C PHE A 262 -11.02 -9.50 37.69
N PHE A 263 -10.02 -10.22 37.18
CA PHE A 263 -8.74 -10.46 37.89
C PHE A 263 -7.55 -9.74 37.25
N GLY A 264 -7.82 -8.92 36.23
CA GLY A 264 -6.83 -8.18 35.45
C GLY A 264 -6.41 -8.96 34.20
N PRO A 265 -6.50 -8.36 33.00
CA PRO A 265 -5.98 -8.99 31.79
C PRO A 265 -4.44 -9.07 31.86
N LYS A 266 -3.88 -10.14 31.29
CA LYS A 266 -2.44 -10.33 31.14
C LYS A 266 -2.05 -10.20 29.68
N PRO A 267 -1.02 -9.43 29.34
CA PRO A 267 -0.56 -9.31 27.98
C PRO A 267 0.07 -10.64 27.54
N ARG A 268 -0.24 -11.06 26.31
CA ARG A 268 0.43 -12.15 25.62
C ARG A 268 0.77 -11.71 24.21
N VAL A 269 2.02 -11.92 23.82
CA VAL A 269 2.50 -11.61 22.47
C VAL A 269 2.79 -12.91 21.75
N LEU A 270 2.17 -13.06 20.59
CA LEU A 270 2.33 -14.19 19.69
C LEU A 270 3.19 -13.75 18.51
N ILE A 271 4.26 -14.50 18.25
CA ILE A 271 5.19 -14.24 17.16
C ILE A 271 4.96 -15.27 16.05
N TYR A 272 4.76 -14.77 14.84
CA TYR A 272 4.61 -15.57 13.62
C TYR A 272 5.76 -15.23 12.67
N PRO A 273 6.69 -16.17 12.44
CA PRO A 273 7.74 -16.05 11.42
C PRO A 273 7.17 -15.75 10.04
N ILE A 274 7.73 -14.76 9.36
CA ILE A 274 7.39 -14.44 7.96
C ILE A 274 8.64 -14.16 7.13
N LEU A 275 8.52 -14.40 5.83
CA LEU A 275 9.46 -13.94 4.82
C LEU A 275 8.77 -12.87 3.98
N ILE A 276 9.47 -11.77 3.75
CA ILE A 276 8.93 -10.60 3.02
C ILE A 276 9.66 -10.53 1.68
N LEU A 277 8.91 -10.62 0.59
CA LEU A 277 9.43 -10.51 -0.77
C LEU A 277 8.94 -9.20 -1.39
N GLN A 278 9.85 -8.39 -1.91
CA GLN A 278 9.51 -7.17 -2.63
C GLN A 278 9.49 -7.46 -4.14
N ARG A 279 8.37 -7.14 -4.78
CA ARG A 279 8.23 -7.17 -6.24
C ARG A 279 8.78 -5.89 -6.86
N MET A 280 9.15 -5.93 -8.14
CA MET A 280 9.70 -4.82 -8.93
C MET A 280 8.86 -3.54 -8.88
N ASP A 281 7.54 -3.66 -8.79
CA ASP A 281 6.62 -2.53 -8.67
C ASP A 281 6.53 -1.95 -7.25
N GLY A 282 7.27 -2.52 -6.29
CA GLY A 282 7.34 -2.12 -4.89
C GLY A 282 6.36 -2.85 -3.96
N VAL A 283 5.48 -3.70 -4.48
CA VAL A 283 4.50 -4.45 -3.67
C VAL A 283 5.20 -5.50 -2.82
N PHE A 284 4.74 -5.69 -1.58
CA PHE A 284 5.28 -6.68 -0.66
C PHE A 284 4.39 -7.93 -0.58
N ALA A 285 4.98 -9.10 -0.80
CA ALA A 285 4.39 -10.38 -0.43
C ALA A 285 4.85 -10.77 0.98
N PHE A 286 3.91 -11.17 1.82
CA PHE A 286 4.17 -11.71 3.16
C PHE A 286 3.90 -13.21 3.14
N ILE A 287 4.95 -14.01 3.36
CA ILE A 287 4.90 -15.47 3.28
C ILE A 287 5.07 -16.08 4.67
N SER A 288 4.33 -17.15 5.00
CA SER A 288 4.48 -17.86 6.27
C SER A 288 4.23 -19.37 6.18
N ASN A 289 4.96 -20.14 6.99
CA ASN A 289 4.85 -21.59 7.14
C ASN A 289 3.73 -21.94 8.12
N HIS A 290 2.48 -21.83 7.66
CA HIS A 290 1.27 -22.11 8.45
C HIS A 290 1.13 -21.16 9.67
N GLY A 291 -0.10 -20.95 10.14
CA GLY A 291 -0.40 -20.02 11.24
C GLY A 291 0.09 -20.47 12.63
N LYS A 292 1.24 -21.14 12.72
CA LYS A 292 1.84 -21.57 13.99
C LYS A 292 2.54 -20.38 14.63
N ASN A 293 2.04 -19.97 15.80
CA ASN A 293 2.68 -18.96 16.62
C ASN A 293 3.67 -19.58 17.60
N SER A 294 4.59 -18.74 18.07
CA SER A 294 5.38 -18.95 19.27
C SER A 294 5.09 -17.81 20.25
N PRO A 295 4.52 -18.09 21.44
CA PRO A 295 4.38 -17.08 22.48
C PRO A 295 5.74 -16.52 22.90
N LEU A 296 5.82 -15.19 23.03
CA LEU A 296 7.00 -14.50 23.55
C LEU A 296 7.03 -14.64 25.08
N GLU A 297 7.70 -15.67 25.56
CA GLU A 297 7.78 -16.01 26.97
C GLU A 297 9.20 -16.41 27.35
N TYR A 298 9.63 -16.03 28.55
CA TYR A 298 10.84 -16.55 29.16
C TYR A 298 10.62 -18.00 29.57
N THR A 299 11.56 -18.88 29.25
CA THR A 299 11.55 -20.23 29.80
C THR A 299 12.30 -20.25 31.13
N ARG A 300 11.68 -20.85 32.15
CA ARG A 300 12.39 -21.29 33.35
C ARG A 300 13.20 -22.54 33.05
N ASN A 301 14.52 -22.41 33.02
CA ASN A 301 15.38 -23.58 33.10
C ASN A 301 15.48 -24.01 34.57
N ASN A 302 15.16 -25.29 34.85
CA ASN A 302 15.17 -25.84 36.21
C ASN A 302 16.57 -25.79 36.87
N ASP A 303 17.63 -25.59 36.07
CA ASP A 303 19.02 -25.56 36.52
C ASP A 303 19.57 -24.13 36.65
N SER A 304 19.13 -23.37 37.67
CA SER A 304 19.85 -22.20 38.24
C SER A 304 20.29 -21.03 37.32
N HIS A 305 19.91 -21.03 36.03
CA HIS A 305 20.19 -19.93 35.11
C HIS A 305 19.09 -18.87 35.18
N PRO A 306 19.41 -17.58 35.05
CA PRO A 306 18.41 -16.53 34.94
C PRO A 306 17.50 -16.79 33.74
N GLU A 307 16.19 -16.59 33.94
CA GLU A 307 15.18 -16.68 32.90
C GLU A 307 15.57 -15.83 31.67
N ASN A 308 15.43 -16.39 30.46
CA ASN A 308 15.86 -15.74 29.22
C ASN A 308 15.00 -16.21 28.02
N LEU A 309 15.29 -15.69 26.82
CA LEU A 309 14.54 -15.97 25.59
C LEU A 309 15.19 -17.03 24.70
N THR A 310 16.21 -17.77 25.15
CA THR A 310 16.99 -18.67 24.27
C THR A 310 16.09 -19.65 23.51
N GLU A 311 15.24 -20.40 24.22
CA GLU A 311 14.36 -21.39 23.59
C GLU A 311 13.35 -20.76 22.63
N HIS A 312 12.80 -19.60 22.99
CA HIS A 312 11.90 -18.86 22.11
C HIS A 312 12.61 -18.43 20.83
N LEU A 313 13.79 -17.82 20.95
CA LEU A 313 14.56 -17.33 19.80
C LEU A 313 15.02 -18.49 18.91
N ASP A 314 15.50 -19.59 19.48
CA ASP A 314 15.91 -20.79 18.73
C ASP A 314 14.73 -21.42 17.96
N SER A 315 13.54 -21.44 18.57
CA SER A 315 12.30 -21.89 17.92
C SER A 315 11.94 -21.00 16.73
N ILE A 316 11.99 -19.66 16.90
CA ILE A 316 11.75 -18.72 15.80
C ILE A 316 12.79 -18.87 14.69
N ILE A 317 14.07 -18.99 15.05
CA ILE A 317 15.17 -19.16 14.11
C ILE A 317 14.94 -20.39 13.24
N SER A 318 14.61 -21.52 13.87
CA SER A 318 14.33 -22.78 13.19
C SER A 318 13.14 -22.66 12.22
N CYS A 319 12.06 -22.01 12.65
CA CYS A 319 10.89 -21.78 11.79
C CYS A 319 11.18 -20.86 10.61
N ILE A 320 12.01 -19.82 10.78
CA ILE A 320 12.43 -18.94 9.68
C ILE A 320 13.32 -19.71 8.69
N ASP A 321 14.26 -20.52 9.17
CA ASP A 321 15.11 -21.32 8.29
C ASP A 321 14.30 -22.30 7.44
N GLU A 322 13.32 -22.98 8.06
CA GLU A 322 12.40 -23.85 7.33
C GLU A 322 11.56 -23.07 6.31
N LEU A 323 11.05 -21.89 6.68
CA LEU A 323 10.27 -21.04 5.78
C LEU A 323 11.09 -20.56 4.59
N HIS A 324 12.29 -20.07 4.84
CA HIS A 324 13.21 -19.62 3.82
C HIS A 324 13.53 -20.78 2.84
N HIS A 325 13.89 -21.95 3.37
CA HIS A 325 14.15 -23.12 2.54
C HIS A 325 12.94 -23.53 1.69
N ASN A 326 11.74 -23.51 2.25
CA ASN A 326 10.52 -23.83 1.51
C ASN A 326 10.26 -22.82 0.39
N CYS A 327 10.46 -21.52 0.64
CA CYS A 327 10.32 -20.48 -0.38
C CYS A 327 11.34 -20.66 -1.51
N GLU A 328 12.62 -20.94 -1.20
CA GLU A 328 13.66 -21.20 -2.22
C GLU A 328 13.31 -22.43 -3.07
N LYS A 329 12.84 -23.50 -2.44
CA LYS A 329 12.40 -24.72 -3.12
C LYS A 329 11.23 -24.45 -4.05
N GLU A 330 10.21 -23.75 -3.57
CA GLU A 330 9.05 -23.39 -4.37
C GLU A 330 9.45 -22.46 -5.51
N LEU A 331 10.33 -21.48 -5.33
CA LEU A 331 10.82 -20.62 -6.41
C LEU A 331 11.86 -21.28 -7.33
N ASN A 332 12.41 -22.43 -6.94
CA ASN A 332 13.56 -23.06 -7.58
C ASN A 332 14.73 -22.09 -7.78
N SER A 333 14.97 -21.25 -6.77
CA SER A 333 16.03 -20.24 -6.79
C SER A 333 16.46 -19.90 -5.37
N LYS A 334 17.69 -19.40 -5.24
CA LYS A 334 18.19 -18.92 -3.95
C LYS A 334 17.72 -17.50 -3.67
N LEU A 335 17.29 -17.26 -2.43
CA LEU A 335 16.87 -15.94 -1.98
C LEU A 335 17.99 -15.31 -1.15
N THR A 336 18.41 -14.11 -1.55
CA THR A 336 19.39 -13.33 -0.78
C THR A 336 18.65 -12.40 0.17
N ILE A 337 18.86 -12.60 1.47
CA ILE A 337 18.27 -11.75 2.51
C ILE A 337 19.07 -10.45 2.60
N GLN A 338 18.36 -9.33 2.56
CA GLN A 338 18.95 -7.99 2.63
C GLN A 338 18.96 -7.47 4.09
N PRO A 339 19.94 -6.61 4.44
CA PRO A 339 19.95 -5.85 5.68
C PRO A 339 18.67 -5.03 5.86
N VAL A 340 18.32 -4.72 7.11
CA VAL A 340 17.11 -3.94 7.41
C VAL A 340 17.23 -2.49 6.96
N GLU A 341 18.47 -1.98 6.87
CA GLU A 341 18.81 -0.65 6.36
C GLU A 341 18.43 -0.47 4.89
N ASP A 342 18.42 -1.57 4.12
CA ASP A 342 18.06 -1.58 2.70
C ASP A 342 16.53 -1.70 2.49
N PHE A 343 15.76 -1.86 3.57
CA PHE A 343 14.30 -1.87 3.47
C PHE A 343 13.78 -0.45 3.19
N PRO A 344 12.97 -0.25 2.13
CA PRO A 344 12.49 1.08 1.73
C PRO A 344 11.45 1.68 2.68
N GLY A 345 11.10 0.98 3.76
CA GLY A 345 10.10 1.39 4.74
C GLY A 345 8.68 1.04 4.30
N PHE A 346 7.81 0.83 5.29
CA PHE A 346 6.39 0.74 5.03
C PHE A 346 5.81 2.12 4.68
N PRO A 347 4.77 2.17 3.85
CA PRO A 347 4.11 3.42 3.47
C PRO A 347 3.47 4.07 4.70
N SER A 348 3.83 5.33 5.00
CA SER A 348 3.20 6.09 6.07
C SER A 348 1.87 6.69 5.61
N THR A 349 0.85 6.66 6.47
CA THR A 349 -0.40 7.42 6.27
C THR A 349 -0.25 8.89 6.65
N SER A 350 0.82 9.27 7.36
CA SER A 350 1.11 10.64 7.76
C SER A 350 2.32 11.18 7.00
N SER A 351 2.09 12.24 6.23
CA SER A 351 3.08 12.92 5.38
C SER A 351 4.15 13.70 6.16
N MET A 352 4.28 13.49 7.48
CA MET A 352 5.01 14.41 8.37
C MET A 352 6.25 13.84 9.05
N ASN A 353 6.63 12.58 8.84
CA ASN A 353 7.94 12.09 9.29
C ASN A 353 8.60 11.27 8.18
N HIS A 354 9.76 11.73 7.71
CA HIS A 354 10.62 11.04 6.74
C HIS A 354 11.34 9.80 7.33
N SER A 355 10.88 9.25 8.47
CA SER A 355 11.47 8.04 9.03
C SER A 355 10.89 6.80 8.34
N LEU A 356 11.76 5.97 7.80
CA LEU A 356 11.40 4.67 7.22
C LEU A 356 10.69 3.82 8.28
N LEU A 357 9.46 3.40 8.02
CA LEU A 357 8.68 2.61 8.98
C LEU A 357 9.05 1.13 8.87
N MET A 358 9.71 0.57 9.89
CA MET A 358 10.02 -0.86 9.97
C MET A 358 8.88 -1.69 10.56
N VAL A 359 7.92 -1.02 11.19
CA VAL A 359 6.78 -1.62 11.86
C VAL A 359 5.50 -0.99 11.33
N LYS A 360 4.59 -1.80 10.77
CA LYS A 360 3.30 -1.36 10.21
C LYS A 360 2.16 -2.08 10.92
N PRO A 361 1.16 -1.36 11.47
CA PRO A 361 -0.05 -2.00 11.98
C PRO A 361 -0.84 -2.66 10.84
N ILE A 362 -1.41 -3.82 11.10
CA ILE A 362 -2.21 -4.55 10.12
C ILE A 362 -3.61 -3.92 10.03
N LYS A 363 -4.04 -3.59 8.80
CA LYS A 363 -5.37 -2.99 8.53
C LYS A 363 -6.46 -3.90 9.09
N ASN A 364 -7.41 -3.34 9.82
CA ASN A 364 -8.54 -4.04 10.45
C ASN A 364 -8.18 -5.09 11.52
N ALA A 365 -6.91 -5.19 11.93
CA ALA A 365 -6.48 -6.06 13.02
C ALA A 365 -5.81 -5.21 14.11
N PRO A 366 -6.61 -4.63 15.04
CA PRO A 366 -6.05 -3.88 16.15
C PRO A 366 -5.13 -4.81 16.95
N ASN A 367 -3.96 -4.31 17.36
CA ASN A 367 -2.94 -5.09 18.08
C ASN A 367 -2.21 -6.15 17.24
N ALA A 368 -2.15 -5.99 15.92
CA ALA A 368 -1.29 -6.79 15.07
C ALA A 368 -0.37 -5.90 14.21
N TRP A 369 0.87 -6.33 14.03
CA TRP A 369 1.89 -5.58 13.27
C TRP A 369 2.72 -6.50 12.38
N PHE A 370 3.17 -5.97 11.24
CA PHE A 370 4.35 -6.48 10.56
C PHE A 370 5.59 -5.78 11.08
N VAL A 371 6.64 -6.55 11.27
CA VAL A 371 7.93 -6.10 11.80
C VAL A 371 9.01 -6.62 10.85
N VAL A 372 9.72 -5.74 10.16
CA VAL A 372 10.80 -6.13 9.21
C VAL A 372 12.12 -6.16 9.95
N THR A 373 12.79 -7.30 10.00
CA THR A 373 14.03 -7.48 10.77
C THR A 373 15.27 -7.60 9.89
N GLY A 374 15.11 -7.63 8.56
CA GLY A 374 16.22 -7.69 7.61
C GLY A 374 16.92 -9.05 7.66
N THR A 375 18.21 -9.06 7.98
CA THR A 375 18.99 -10.30 8.18
C THR A 375 18.79 -10.94 9.54
N GLU A 376 18.28 -10.18 10.51
CA GLU A 376 17.97 -10.70 11.84
C GLU A 376 16.66 -11.47 11.82
N LYS A 377 16.56 -12.54 12.60
CA LYS A 377 15.38 -13.42 12.65
C LYS A 377 14.36 -13.01 13.72
N HIS A 378 14.71 -12.06 14.59
CA HIS A 378 13.84 -11.49 15.60
C HIS A 378 14.20 -10.02 15.85
N TYR A 379 13.26 -9.22 16.37
CA TYR A 379 13.55 -7.83 16.77
C TYR A 379 14.23 -7.70 18.15
N LEU A 380 14.42 -8.82 18.87
CA LEU A 380 15.01 -8.90 20.21
C LEU A 380 16.27 -9.76 20.17
N ARG A 381 17.21 -9.43 21.07
CA ARG A 381 18.46 -10.14 21.31
C ARG A 381 18.40 -10.77 22.69
N ASN A 382 18.94 -11.97 22.83
CA ASN A 382 19.03 -12.64 24.13
C ASN A 382 20.03 -11.98 25.09
N THR A 383 20.85 -11.03 24.61
CA THR A 383 21.84 -10.31 25.40
C THR A 383 21.81 -8.82 25.06
N THR A 384 22.27 -8.00 26.01
CA THR A 384 22.44 -6.57 25.78
C THR A 384 23.72 -6.28 24.99
N ILE A 385 23.68 -5.26 24.13
CA ILE A 385 24.86 -4.75 23.41
C ILE A 385 25.98 -4.36 24.39
N ILE A 386 25.59 -3.70 25.50
CA ILE A 386 26.49 -3.37 26.60
C ILE A 386 26.44 -4.46 27.68
N LYS A 387 27.56 -4.74 28.34
CA LYS A 387 27.66 -5.88 29.27
C LYS A 387 26.82 -5.74 30.55
N SER A 388 26.52 -4.52 30.99
CA SER A 388 25.90 -4.27 32.30
C SER A 388 25.06 -2.99 32.31
N CYS A 389 23.91 -3.04 31.63
CA CYS A 389 22.91 -1.99 31.74
C CYS A 389 22.24 -2.06 33.13
N ARG A 390 22.43 -1.05 33.98
CA ARG A 390 21.82 -1.01 35.33
C ARG A 390 20.34 -0.65 35.34
N PHE A 391 19.80 -0.14 34.24
CA PHE A 391 18.42 0.35 34.20
C PHE A 391 17.36 -0.74 33.97
N HIS A 392 17.75 -2.00 34.05
CA HIS A 392 16.79 -3.10 34.11
C HIS A 392 16.09 -3.17 35.48
N ALA A 393 16.70 -2.59 36.52
CA ALA A 393 16.11 -2.48 37.84
C ALA A 393 15.61 -1.05 38.10
N TRP A 394 14.36 -0.93 38.50
CA TRP A 394 13.73 0.33 38.90
C TRP A 394 14.40 0.94 40.12
N ALA A 395 14.85 0.12 41.07
CA ALA A 395 15.52 0.59 42.29
C ALA A 395 16.81 1.38 41.96
N ASP A 396 17.59 0.90 40.99
CA ASP A 396 18.81 1.57 40.55
C ASP A 396 18.48 2.91 39.86
N CYS A 397 17.43 2.95 39.05
CA CYS A 397 16.95 4.20 38.44
C CYS A 397 16.41 5.19 39.49
N HIS A 398 15.74 4.68 40.53
CA HIS A 398 15.12 5.51 41.57
C HIS A 398 16.18 6.18 42.44
N ALA A 399 17.24 5.45 42.80
CA ALA A 399 18.38 5.98 43.51
C ALA A 399 19.04 7.16 42.76
N GLU A 400 19.00 7.15 41.42
CA GLU A 400 19.52 8.21 40.55
C GLU A 400 18.46 9.27 40.16
N GLY A 401 17.24 9.19 40.68
CA GLY A 401 16.16 10.14 40.37
C GLY A 401 15.66 10.08 38.92
N CYS A 402 15.92 8.99 38.20
CA CYS A 402 15.56 8.81 36.79
C CYS A 402 14.63 7.62 36.53
N ALA A 403 14.00 7.09 37.58
CA ALA A 403 13.00 6.01 37.49
C ALA A 403 11.72 6.45 36.76
N ASN A 404 11.19 5.55 35.94
CA ASN A 404 9.92 5.72 35.27
C ASN A 404 8.79 5.04 36.05
N GLY A 405 7.88 5.86 36.58
CA GLY A 405 6.78 5.45 37.45
C GLY A 405 7.13 5.52 38.93
N THR A 406 6.12 5.31 39.79
CA THR A 406 6.23 5.42 41.25
C THR A 406 6.71 4.13 41.94
N SER A 407 6.72 3.00 41.23
CA SER A 407 7.16 1.70 41.74
C SER A 407 7.71 0.81 40.62
N ALA A 408 8.44 -0.24 41.01
CA ALA A 408 8.87 -1.30 40.10
C ALA A 408 7.67 -1.99 39.44
N ILE A 409 7.82 -2.39 38.18
CA ILE A 409 6.82 -3.19 37.46
C ILE A 409 7.06 -4.66 37.81
N SER A 410 6.28 -5.20 38.75
CA SER A 410 6.41 -6.58 39.22
C SER A 410 5.52 -7.59 38.47
N ILE A 411 4.58 -7.09 37.69
CA ILE A 411 3.66 -7.88 36.87
C ILE A 411 3.57 -7.30 35.47
N ARG A 412 3.40 -8.17 34.47
CA ARG A 412 3.13 -7.75 33.10
C ARG A 412 1.81 -6.98 33.05
N SER A 413 1.75 -5.92 32.25
CA SER A 413 0.60 -5.00 32.19
C SER A 413 0.14 -4.78 30.74
N THR A 414 -1.17 -4.55 30.59
CA THR A 414 -1.78 -4.18 29.30
C THR A 414 -1.84 -2.67 29.09
N ASP A 415 -1.76 -1.89 30.18
CA ASP A 415 -1.70 -0.44 30.17
C ASP A 415 -0.84 0.07 31.35
N PRO A 416 0.37 0.63 31.11
CA PRO A 416 1.06 0.64 29.82
C PRO A 416 1.37 -0.79 29.33
N ARG A 417 1.62 -0.97 28.03
CA ARG A 417 1.97 -2.29 27.48
C ARG A 417 3.37 -2.70 27.91
N VAL A 418 3.44 -3.69 28.79
CA VAL A 418 4.69 -4.19 29.37
C VAL A 418 4.69 -5.71 29.43
N ILE A 419 5.54 -6.30 28.60
CA ILE A 419 5.74 -7.75 28.48
C ILE A 419 6.86 -8.20 29.42
N PHE A 420 7.88 -7.36 29.61
CA PHE A 420 9.02 -7.64 30.46
C PHE A 420 8.98 -6.84 31.76
N ILE A 421 9.20 -7.52 32.89
CA ILE A 421 9.08 -6.96 34.25
C ILE A 421 10.45 -6.55 34.81
N ASP A 422 10.42 -5.87 35.96
CA ASP A 422 11.61 -5.39 36.67
C ASP A 422 12.68 -6.49 36.82
N LYS A 423 13.95 -6.11 36.60
CA LYS A 423 15.17 -6.95 36.60
C LYS A 423 15.32 -7.92 35.43
N GLU A 424 14.31 -8.11 34.59
CA GLU A 424 14.50 -8.84 33.34
C GLU A 424 15.36 -8.02 32.37
N ILE A 425 16.29 -8.67 31.65
CA ILE A 425 17.24 -7.95 30.78
C ILE A 425 16.59 -7.18 29.63
N HIS A 426 15.36 -7.54 29.26
CA HIS A 426 14.60 -6.85 28.23
C HIS A 426 13.78 -5.69 28.78
N HIS A 427 13.74 -5.47 30.09
CA HIS A 427 13.04 -4.36 30.72
C HIS A 427 13.92 -3.11 30.84
N CYS A 428 13.32 -1.93 30.71
CA CYS A 428 13.97 -0.65 30.99
C CYS A 428 13.09 0.22 31.89
N ALA A 429 13.62 0.58 33.05
CA ALA A 429 12.97 1.42 34.05
C ALA A 429 13.36 2.90 33.98
N ASN A 430 14.19 3.32 33.01
CA ASN A 430 14.68 4.71 32.91
C ASN A 430 13.70 5.65 32.20
N GLN A 431 13.29 6.74 32.87
CA GLN A 431 12.34 7.74 32.38
C GLN A 431 12.86 8.51 31.16
N THR A 432 14.14 8.90 31.18
CA THR A 432 14.75 9.65 30.07
C THR A 432 14.77 8.82 28.79
N VAL A 433 15.04 7.51 28.90
CA VAL A 433 14.99 6.60 27.75
C VAL A 433 13.56 6.47 27.23
N TYR A 434 12.57 6.28 28.12
CA TYR A 434 11.16 6.17 27.73
C TYR A 434 10.65 7.42 26.98
N ASP A 435 10.94 8.62 27.49
CA ASP A 435 10.48 9.85 26.84
C ASP A 435 11.09 10.05 25.45
N ARG A 436 12.36 9.63 25.27
CA ARG A 436 13.02 9.66 23.97
C ARG A 436 12.47 8.59 23.00
N LYS A 437 12.11 7.39 23.51
CA LYS A 437 11.51 6.32 22.68
C LYS A 437 10.24 6.78 21.98
N LYS A 438 9.45 7.70 22.56
CA LYS A 438 8.22 8.24 21.95
C LYS A 438 8.40 8.83 20.55
N LYS A 439 9.60 9.30 20.22
CA LYS A 439 9.90 9.90 18.91
C LYS A 439 10.60 8.94 17.95
N ASN A 440 11.34 7.98 18.50
CA ASN A 440 12.39 7.27 17.77
C ASN A 440 12.18 5.75 17.68
N CYS A 441 11.39 5.16 18.58
CA CYS A 441 11.34 3.70 18.75
C CYS A 441 10.30 3.03 17.83
N HIS A 442 10.75 2.19 16.91
CA HIS A 442 9.87 1.45 15.99
C HIS A 442 8.91 0.46 16.69
N ILE A 443 9.34 -0.15 17.81
CA ILE A 443 8.54 -1.18 18.50
C ILE A 443 7.72 -0.64 19.69
N LEU A 444 7.63 0.68 19.85
CA LEU A 444 6.97 1.30 21.01
C LEU A 444 5.49 0.88 21.13
N SER A 445 4.81 0.69 20.00
CA SER A 445 3.41 0.25 19.97
C SER A 445 3.19 -1.20 20.40
N ILE A 446 4.25 -2.00 20.38
CA ILE A 446 4.25 -3.42 20.80
C ILE A 446 4.51 -3.49 22.30
N ASP A 447 5.59 -2.86 22.78
CA ASP A 447 5.94 -2.79 24.20
C ASP A 447 6.70 -1.49 24.52
N GLU A 448 6.21 -0.79 25.54
CA GLU A 448 6.67 0.53 25.94
C GLU A 448 7.98 0.52 26.72
N ARG A 449 8.31 -0.60 27.37
CA ARG A 449 9.43 -0.76 28.33
C ARG A 449 10.55 -1.66 27.82
N VAL A 450 10.50 -2.17 26.59
CA VAL A 450 11.65 -2.89 26.01
C VAL A 450 12.94 -2.06 26.09
N CYS A 451 14.00 -2.69 26.59
CA CYS A 451 15.35 -2.15 26.65
C CYS A 451 15.93 -1.98 25.23
N CYS A 452 16.38 -0.77 24.90
CA CYS A 452 16.98 -0.52 23.59
C CYS A 452 18.26 -1.34 23.35
N GLN A 453 18.95 -1.77 24.42
CA GLN A 453 20.19 -2.54 24.33
C GLN A 453 19.95 -4.01 23.96
N THR A 454 18.73 -4.52 24.09
CA THR A 454 18.32 -5.86 23.65
C THR A 454 17.51 -5.83 22.35
N CYS A 455 17.42 -4.69 21.66
CA CYS A 455 16.62 -4.54 20.46
C CYS A 455 17.50 -4.48 19.20
N ASN A 456 17.15 -5.24 18.17
CA ASN A 456 17.87 -5.23 16.90
C ASN A 456 17.73 -3.91 16.11
N TYR A 457 16.74 -3.08 16.45
CA TYR A 457 16.57 -1.75 15.87
C TYR A 457 17.39 -0.64 16.53
N PHE A 458 18.30 -0.95 17.45
CA PHE A 458 19.07 0.06 18.18
C PHE A 458 19.72 1.10 17.25
N ASN A 459 20.39 0.65 16.19
CA ASN A 459 21.08 1.55 15.25
C ASN A 459 20.13 2.29 14.30
N LEU A 460 18.90 1.78 14.08
CA LEU A 460 17.89 2.48 13.28
C LEU A 460 17.15 3.54 14.09
N CYS A 461 16.87 3.25 15.36
CA CYS A 461 16.13 4.17 16.24
C CYS A 461 17.01 5.32 16.75
N TRP A 462 18.32 5.13 16.83
CA TRP A 462 19.22 6.09 17.47
C TRP A 462 20.39 6.41 16.57
N THR A 463 20.55 7.69 16.22
CA THR A 463 21.80 8.16 15.60
C THR A 463 22.97 8.01 16.57
N GLN A 464 24.20 7.90 16.08
CA GLN A 464 25.39 7.75 16.94
C GLN A 464 25.44 8.84 18.03
N ALA A 465 25.16 10.09 17.67
CA ALA A 465 25.14 11.21 18.61
C ALA A 465 24.04 11.13 19.68
N GLU A 466 22.92 10.45 19.39
CA GLU A 466 21.89 10.16 20.39
C GLU A 466 22.26 8.97 21.26
N GLN A 467 22.88 7.93 20.67
CA GLN A 467 23.37 6.76 21.39
C GLN A 467 24.35 7.17 22.50
N ASP A 468 25.30 8.06 22.19
CA ASP A 468 26.30 8.58 23.17
C ASP A 468 25.64 9.37 24.32
N LYS A 469 24.43 9.89 24.09
CA LYS A 469 23.63 10.61 25.09
C LYS A 469 22.67 9.71 25.85
N LEU A 470 22.53 8.43 25.48
CA LEU A 470 21.74 7.48 26.26
C LEU A 470 22.48 7.18 27.56
N PRO A 471 21.77 7.05 28.69
CA PRO A 471 22.43 6.81 29.97
C PRO A 471 22.98 5.37 30.08
N CYS A 472 22.65 4.47 29.14
CA CYS A 472 22.68 3.01 29.33
C CYS A 472 24.03 2.42 29.76
N GLY A 473 25.15 3.01 29.35
CA GLY A 473 26.50 2.52 29.60
C GLY A 473 27.34 3.35 30.59
N LYS A 474 26.70 4.19 31.41
CA LYS A 474 27.37 5.02 32.42
C LYS A 474 27.40 4.40 33.80
#